data_AF-A0AAD7FX58-F1
#
_entry.id   AF-A0AAD7FX58-F1
#
_cell.length_a   1.000
_cell.length_b   1.000
_cell.length_c   1.000
_cell.angle_alpha   90.00
_cell.angle_beta   90.00
_cell.angle_gamma   90.00
#
_symmetry.space_group_name_H-M   'P 1'
#
loop_
_entity.id
_entity.type
_entity.pdbx_description
1 polymer ?
#
loop_
_entity_poly.entity_id
_entity_poly.type
_entity_poly.pdbx_seq_one_letter_code
_entity_poly.pdbx_strand_id
1 'polypeptide(L)'
;MSNIMPNADFELVHAILVIENKQLRVRKMLVDNAQESVVGLFRARVARDLFNIRAQQLLRAPRMSRLIEAFDVEKPEDARLFLPSQYQSIQQQELRLQTLGHAEYILRAGYAKNQLQSLRVLIRVFKTQKASMHVNAVGGMQLWQFRVTMAKTAKLIRATAEVYERHRSALLTLGLPANNQALQPLRRAHLSGGLPIF
;
A
#
# COMPACT_ATOMS: atom_id res chain seq x y z
N MET A 1 -34.21 11.37 -6.02
CA MET A 1 -32.78 11.73 -6.01
C MET A 1 -32.14 11.05 -4.81
N SER A 2 -31.41 9.97 -5.03
CA SER A 2 -30.93 9.07 -3.99
C SER A 2 -29.84 9.75 -3.17
N ASN A 3 -30.08 9.93 -1.87
CA ASN A 3 -29.09 10.37 -0.90
C ASN A 3 -28.10 9.22 -0.67
N ILE A 4 -27.14 9.05 -1.60
CA ILE A 4 -26.09 8.05 -1.50
C ILE A 4 -25.18 8.52 -0.36
N MET A 5 -25.34 7.92 0.81
CA MET A 5 -24.48 8.13 1.98
C MET A 5 -23.01 7.95 1.55
N PRO A 6 -22.21 9.03 1.44
CA PRO A 6 -20.82 8.93 1.00
C PRO A 6 -19.99 8.06 1.95
N ASN A 7 -20.44 7.83 3.19
CA ASN A 7 -19.70 7.06 4.17
C ASN A 7 -19.55 5.56 3.83
N ALA A 8 -20.58 4.92 3.26
CA ALA A 8 -20.56 3.46 3.07
C ALA A 8 -19.58 3.00 1.98
N ASP A 9 -19.42 3.80 0.91
CA ASP A 9 -18.45 3.50 -0.16
C ASP A 9 -17.01 3.66 0.36
N PHE A 10 -16.76 4.66 1.21
CA PHE A 10 -15.46 4.84 1.87
C PHE A 10 -15.16 3.70 2.84
N GLU A 11 -16.13 3.28 3.66
CA GLU A 11 -15.96 2.15 4.58
C GLU A 11 -15.65 0.85 3.83
N LEU A 12 -16.38 0.57 2.76
CA LEU A 12 -16.15 -0.60 1.90
C LEU A 12 -14.75 -0.56 1.30
N VAL A 13 -14.37 0.54 0.65
CA VAL A 13 -13.04 0.66 0.04
C VAL A 13 -11.93 0.60 1.08
N HIS A 14 -12.11 1.26 2.23
CA HIS A 14 -11.16 1.19 3.34
C HIS A 14 -10.97 -0.25 3.82
N ALA A 15 -12.06 -1.00 4.03
CA ALA A 15 -11.99 -2.40 4.41
C ALA A 15 -11.26 -3.25 3.35
N ILE A 16 -11.50 -3.02 2.06
CA ILE A 16 -10.77 -3.71 0.99
C ILE A 16 -9.27 -3.37 1.01
N LEU A 17 -8.90 -2.10 1.23
CA LEU A 17 -7.49 -1.69 1.36
C LEU A 17 -6.82 -2.29 2.61
N VAL A 18 -7.57 -2.51 3.69
CA VAL A 18 -7.07 -3.26 4.86
C VAL A 18 -6.78 -4.71 4.48
N ILE A 19 -7.64 -5.34 3.68
CA ILE A 19 -7.41 -6.71 3.18
C ILE A 19 -6.19 -6.74 2.23
N GLU A 20 -6.03 -5.75 1.35
CA GLU A 20 -4.84 -5.58 0.47
C GLU A 20 -3.55 -5.63 1.29
N ASN A 21 -3.49 -4.87 2.38
CA ASN A 21 -2.33 -4.87 3.28
C ASN A 21 -2.12 -6.21 3.99
N LYS A 22 -3.18 -6.92 4.36
CA LYS A 22 -3.08 -8.26 4.97
C LYS A 22 -2.58 -9.30 3.96
N GLN A 23 -3.07 -9.30 2.72
CA GLN A 23 -2.57 -10.17 1.65
C GLN A 23 -1.08 -9.93 1.39
N LEU A 24 -0.65 -8.68 1.29
CA LEU A 24 0.76 -8.32 1.11
C LEU A 24 1.63 -8.79 2.28
N ARG A 25 1.10 -8.74 3.51
CA ARG A 25 1.80 -9.26 4.68
C ARG A 25 2.00 -10.78 4.59
N VAL A 26 0.98 -11.52 4.18
CA VAL A 26 1.09 -12.98 3.96
C VAL A 26 2.14 -13.28 2.88
N ARG A 27 2.07 -12.61 1.73
CA ARG A 27 3.07 -12.77 0.65
C ARG A 27 4.49 -12.51 1.15
N LYS A 28 4.68 -11.46 1.95
CA LYS A 28 5.98 -11.17 2.55
C LYS A 28 6.45 -12.28 3.51
N MET A 29 5.56 -12.79 4.35
CA MET A 29 5.88 -13.91 5.25
C MET A 29 6.28 -15.18 4.50
N LEU A 30 5.66 -15.45 3.36
CA LEU A 30 6.03 -16.57 2.48
C LEU A 30 7.44 -16.37 1.91
N VAL A 31 7.75 -15.18 1.40
CA VAL A 31 9.09 -14.84 0.89
C VAL A 31 10.15 -14.92 1.98
N ASP A 32 9.81 -14.52 3.20
CA ASP A 32 10.69 -14.57 4.37
C ASP A 32 10.78 -15.99 4.99
N ASN A 33 10.15 -17.01 4.38
CA ASN A 33 10.07 -18.40 4.86
C ASN A 33 9.61 -18.51 6.33
N ALA A 34 8.58 -17.74 6.69
CA ALA A 34 7.98 -17.80 8.01
C ALA A 34 7.36 -19.19 8.31
N GLN A 35 7.19 -19.50 9.60
CA GLN A 35 6.57 -20.75 10.03
C GLN A 35 5.14 -20.91 9.50
N GLU A 36 4.83 -22.08 8.94
CA GLU A 36 3.53 -22.36 8.29
C GLU A 36 2.34 -22.16 9.22
N SER A 37 2.47 -22.51 10.51
CA SER A 37 1.42 -22.27 11.51
C SER A 37 1.07 -20.78 11.65
N VAL A 38 2.07 -19.91 11.58
CA VAL A 38 1.88 -18.46 11.64
C VAL A 38 1.26 -17.97 10.33
N VAL A 39 1.76 -18.44 9.17
CA VAL A 39 1.18 -18.09 7.85
C VAL A 39 -0.30 -18.49 7.78
N GLY A 40 -0.64 -19.71 8.20
CA GLY A 40 -2.00 -20.24 8.24
C GLY A 40 -2.96 -19.38 9.06
N LEU A 41 -2.53 -18.88 10.23
CA LEU A 41 -3.34 -17.96 11.03
C LEU A 41 -3.66 -16.64 10.31
N PHE A 42 -2.70 -16.10 9.54
CA PHE A 42 -2.93 -14.90 8.76
C PHE A 42 -3.79 -15.17 7.52
N ARG A 43 -3.58 -16.29 6.82
CA ARG A 43 -4.43 -16.73 5.70
C ARG A 43 -5.89 -16.87 6.14
N ALA A 44 -6.16 -17.57 7.24
CA ALA A 44 -7.52 -17.75 7.76
C ALA A 44 -8.23 -16.41 8.04
N ARG A 45 -7.49 -15.40 8.53
CA ARG A 45 -8.04 -14.04 8.72
C ARG A 45 -8.36 -13.36 7.39
N VAL A 46 -7.45 -13.42 6.42
CA VAL A 46 -7.68 -12.86 5.08
C VAL A 46 -8.88 -13.51 4.42
N ALA A 47 -8.98 -14.85 4.45
CA ALA A 47 -10.10 -15.58 3.87
C ALA A 47 -11.45 -15.18 4.49
N ARG A 48 -11.50 -15.04 5.82
CA ARG A 48 -12.70 -14.56 6.53
C ARG A 48 -13.09 -13.15 6.11
N ASP A 49 -12.12 -12.23 6.06
CA ASP A 49 -12.38 -10.85 5.69
C ASP A 49 -12.83 -10.74 4.22
N LEU A 50 -12.21 -11.53 3.33
CA LEU A 50 -12.61 -11.64 1.92
C LEU A 50 -14.05 -12.13 1.77
N PHE A 51 -14.43 -13.17 2.51
CA PHE A 51 -15.79 -13.70 2.48
C PHE A 51 -16.81 -12.61 2.90
N ASN A 52 -16.54 -11.91 3.99
CA ASN A 52 -17.41 -10.86 4.51
C ASN A 52 -17.54 -9.67 3.55
N ILE A 53 -16.42 -9.24 2.95
CA ILE A 53 -16.43 -8.07 2.07
C ILE A 53 -17.09 -8.36 0.72
N ARG A 54 -17.07 -9.62 0.27
CA ARG A 54 -17.59 -10.01 -1.05
C ARG A 54 -19.06 -9.72 -1.23
N ALA A 55 -19.86 -10.01 -0.20
CA ALA A 55 -21.28 -9.74 -0.20
C ALA A 55 -21.55 -8.22 -0.32
N GLN A 56 -20.78 -7.40 0.41
CA GLN A 56 -20.91 -5.94 0.36
C GLN A 56 -20.48 -5.37 -1.01
N GLN A 57 -19.41 -5.90 -1.60
CA GLN A 57 -18.97 -5.55 -2.95
C GLN A 57 -20.06 -5.85 -4.00
N LEU A 58 -20.70 -7.01 -3.93
CA LEU A 58 -21.78 -7.39 -4.84
C LEU A 58 -23.02 -6.50 -4.68
N LEU A 59 -23.35 -6.12 -3.44
CA LEU A 59 -24.47 -5.22 -3.18
C LEU A 59 -24.22 -3.82 -3.77
N ARG A 60 -22.99 -3.32 -3.68
CA ARG A 60 -22.62 -1.98 -4.18
C ARG A 60 -22.36 -1.94 -5.68
N ALA A 61 -21.77 -3.00 -6.21
CA ALA A 61 -21.41 -3.09 -7.62
C ALA A 61 -21.88 -4.45 -8.20
N PRO A 62 -23.20 -4.63 -8.40
CA PRO A 62 -23.80 -5.90 -8.81
C PRO A 62 -23.33 -6.36 -10.19
N ARG A 63 -22.90 -5.43 -11.05
CA ARG A 63 -22.33 -5.72 -12.38
C ARG A 63 -21.00 -6.48 -12.29
N MET A 64 -20.32 -6.46 -11.15
CA MET A 64 -19.11 -7.25 -10.93
C MET A 64 -19.38 -8.72 -10.67
N SER A 65 -20.64 -9.14 -10.46
CA SER A 65 -20.98 -10.54 -10.17
C SER A 65 -20.41 -11.54 -11.16
N ARG A 66 -20.33 -11.16 -12.44
CA ARG A 66 -19.73 -11.98 -13.52
C ARG A 66 -18.21 -12.09 -13.45
N LEU A 67 -17.55 -11.17 -12.75
CA LEU A 67 -16.10 -11.11 -12.60
C LEU A 67 -15.65 -11.69 -11.26
N ILE A 68 -16.57 -11.79 -10.30
CA ILE A 68 -16.28 -12.29 -8.96
C ILE A 68 -16.17 -13.82 -9.01
N GLU A 69 -14.94 -14.28 -9.23
CA GLU A 69 -14.59 -15.69 -9.11
C GLU A 69 -14.55 -16.11 -7.63
N ALA A 70 -14.85 -17.39 -7.39
CA ALA A 70 -14.53 -18.04 -6.13
C ALA A 70 -13.01 -18.01 -5.94
N PHE A 71 -12.56 -17.72 -4.71
CA PHE A 71 -11.13 -17.70 -4.39
C PHE A 71 -10.73 -18.96 -3.64
N ASP A 72 -9.46 -19.34 -3.78
CA ASP A 72 -8.87 -20.43 -3.02
C ASP A 72 -8.69 -20.02 -1.55
N VAL A 73 -9.35 -20.73 -0.64
CA VAL A 73 -9.30 -20.47 0.80
C VAL A 73 -7.94 -20.82 1.40
N GLU A 74 -7.17 -21.71 0.74
CA GLU A 74 -5.81 -22.06 1.14
C GLU A 74 -4.78 -21.03 0.66
N LYS A 75 -5.13 -20.23 -0.37
CA LYS A 75 -4.28 -19.16 -0.93
C LYS A 75 -5.04 -17.83 -1.04
N PRO A 76 -5.60 -17.31 0.07
CA PRO A 76 -6.41 -16.10 0.05
C PRO A 76 -5.59 -14.85 -0.28
N GLU A 77 -4.25 -14.92 -0.21
CA GLU A 77 -3.34 -13.87 -0.67
C GLU A 77 -3.34 -13.65 -2.19
N ASP A 78 -3.79 -14.61 -2.98
CA ASP A 78 -3.85 -14.51 -4.44
C ASP A 78 -5.21 -14.04 -4.95
N ALA A 79 -6.21 -14.01 -4.07
CA ALA A 79 -7.56 -13.55 -4.38
C ALA A 79 -7.54 -12.08 -4.85
N ARG A 80 -8.22 -11.80 -5.97
CA ARG A 80 -8.37 -10.43 -6.48
C ARG A 80 -9.32 -9.63 -5.58
N LEU A 81 -8.99 -8.36 -5.33
CA LEU A 81 -9.73 -7.48 -4.41
C LEU A 81 -10.76 -6.55 -5.07
N PHE A 82 -10.83 -6.52 -6.41
CA PHE A 82 -11.86 -5.80 -7.17
C PHE A 82 -11.94 -4.31 -6.82
N LEU A 83 -10.78 -3.71 -6.60
CA LEU A 83 -10.68 -2.27 -6.43
C LEU A 83 -10.84 -1.56 -7.78
N PRO A 84 -11.53 -0.41 -7.84
CA PRO A 84 -11.66 0.39 -9.06
C PRO A 84 -10.33 0.66 -9.78
N SER A 85 -9.24 0.89 -9.03
CA SER A 85 -7.88 1.09 -9.57
C SER A 85 -7.32 -0.10 -10.38
N GLN A 86 -7.92 -1.28 -10.26
CA GLN A 86 -7.56 -2.49 -11.01
C GLN A 86 -8.25 -2.60 -12.37
N TYR A 87 -9.08 -1.62 -12.72
CA TYR A 87 -9.83 -1.57 -13.97
C TYR A 87 -9.45 -0.33 -14.77
N GLN A 88 -9.45 -0.45 -16.10
CA GLN A 88 -9.29 0.71 -16.97
C GLN A 88 -10.52 1.62 -16.88
N SER A 89 -10.37 2.90 -17.25
CA SER A 89 -11.46 3.89 -17.17
C SER A 89 -12.75 3.43 -17.87
N ILE A 90 -12.66 2.80 -19.04
CA ILE A 90 -13.80 2.26 -19.78
C ILE A 90 -14.50 1.15 -18.97
N GLN A 91 -13.75 0.20 -18.42
CA GLN A 91 -14.29 -0.88 -17.58
C GLN A 91 -14.93 -0.34 -16.30
N GLN A 92 -14.34 0.69 -15.67
CA GLN A 92 -14.93 1.35 -14.51
C GLN A 92 -16.30 1.95 -14.85
N GLN A 93 -16.47 2.51 -16.05
CA GLN A 93 -17.75 3.04 -16.51
C GLN A 93 -18.79 1.94 -16.74
N GLU A 94 -18.41 0.86 -17.43
CA GLU A 94 -19.29 -0.29 -17.70
C GLU A 94 -19.77 -0.96 -16.40
N LEU A 95 -18.86 -1.13 -15.45
CA LEU A 95 -19.13 -1.73 -14.13
C LEU A 95 -19.78 -0.76 -13.14
N ARG A 96 -19.94 0.52 -13.51
CA ARG A 96 -20.49 1.59 -12.66
C ARG A 96 -19.73 1.78 -11.33
N LEU A 97 -18.40 1.80 -11.40
CA LEU A 97 -17.51 1.91 -10.24
C LEU A 97 -17.10 3.35 -9.89
N GLN A 98 -17.75 4.37 -10.45
CA GLN A 98 -17.28 5.76 -10.34
C GLN A 98 -17.28 6.26 -8.88
N THR A 99 -18.32 5.95 -8.10
CA THR A 99 -18.41 6.39 -6.69
C THR A 99 -17.36 5.69 -5.82
N LEU A 100 -17.21 4.37 -5.99
CA LEU A 100 -16.16 3.59 -5.34
C LEU A 100 -14.77 4.05 -5.76
N GLY A 101 -14.57 4.38 -7.03
CA GLY A 101 -13.31 4.89 -7.56
C GLY A 101 -12.95 6.25 -6.97
N HIS A 102 -13.94 7.12 -6.78
CA HIS A 102 -13.74 8.39 -6.08
C HIS A 102 -13.36 8.19 -4.61
N ALA A 103 -14.03 7.28 -3.89
CA ALA A 103 -13.69 6.93 -2.52
C ALA A 103 -12.25 6.36 -2.41
N GLU A 104 -11.89 5.45 -3.32
CA GLU A 104 -10.53 4.89 -3.41
C GLU A 104 -9.49 5.98 -3.69
N TYR A 105 -9.78 6.89 -4.62
CA TYR A 105 -8.89 7.99 -4.94
C TYR A 105 -8.58 8.83 -3.69
N ILE A 106 -9.60 9.22 -2.93
CA ILE A 106 -9.40 10.05 -1.73
C ILE A 106 -8.59 9.30 -0.67
N LEU A 107 -8.93 8.04 -0.39
CA LEU A 107 -8.23 7.23 0.60
C LEU A 107 -6.76 7.00 0.20
N ARG A 108 -6.51 6.58 -1.04
CA ARG A 108 -5.14 6.35 -1.54
C ARG A 108 -4.33 7.65 -1.62
N ALA A 109 -4.94 8.80 -1.93
CA ALA A 109 -4.26 10.09 -1.91
C ALA A 109 -3.83 10.47 -0.49
N GLY A 110 -4.69 10.23 0.52
CA GLY A 110 -4.34 10.39 1.92
C GLY A 110 -3.18 9.49 2.34
N TYR A 111 -3.24 8.20 2.00
CA TYR A 111 -2.16 7.26 2.29
C TYR A 111 -0.85 7.64 1.59
N ALA A 112 -0.88 7.99 0.31
CA ALA A 112 0.31 8.40 -0.43
C ALA A 112 0.98 9.63 0.21
N LYS A 113 0.20 10.65 0.61
CA LYS A 113 0.72 11.83 1.32
C LYS A 113 1.38 11.44 2.65
N ASN A 114 0.72 10.60 3.45
CA ASN A 114 1.27 10.14 4.72
C ASN A 114 2.59 9.38 4.51
N GLN A 115 2.65 8.47 3.53
CA GLN A 115 3.88 7.73 3.22
C GLN A 115 5.00 8.65 2.73
N LEU A 116 4.69 9.67 1.91
CA LEU A 116 5.67 10.65 1.46
C LEU A 116 6.24 11.46 2.64
N GLN A 117 5.40 11.85 3.59
CA GLN A 117 5.82 12.52 4.82
C GLN A 117 6.71 11.60 5.67
N SER A 118 6.32 10.33 5.87
CA SER A 118 7.14 9.34 6.57
C SER A 118 8.50 9.14 5.89
N LEU A 119 8.53 9.09 4.56
CA LEU A 119 9.75 8.93 3.78
C LEU A 119 10.70 10.11 3.96
N ARG A 120 10.18 11.35 3.95
CA ARG A 120 10.95 12.57 4.23
C ARG A 120 11.59 12.53 5.63
N VAL A 121 10.83 12.09 6.64
CA VAL A 121 11.33 11.94 8.02
C VAL A 121 12.43 10.89 8.07
N LEU A 122 12.22 9.70 7.49
CA LEU A 122 13.20 8.61 7.49
C LEU A 122 14.50 9.00 6.78
N ILE A 123 14.43 9.74 5.66
CA ILE A 123 15.63 10.24 4.98
C ILE A 123 16.37 11.26 5.84
N ARG A 124 15.65 12.16 6.54
CA ARG A 124 16.28 13.11 7.46
C ARG A 124 17.01 12.36 8.58
N VAL A 125 16.36 11.35 9.18
CA VAL A 125 16.96 10.49 10.21
C VAL A 125 18.18 9.76 9.67
N PHE A 126 18.13 9.24 8.45
CA PHE A 126 19.28 8.58 7.83
C PHE A 126 20.46 9.54 7.62
N LYS A 127 20.19 10.77 7.17
CA LYS A 127 21.21 11.82 7.01
C LYS A 127 21.85 12.22 8.33
N THR A 128 21.05 12.39 9.39
CA THR A 128 21.59 12.70 10.73
C THR A 128 22.40 11.55 11.27
N GLN A 129 21.94 10.30 11.15
CA GLN A 129 22.71 9.10 11.53
C GLN A 129 24.07 9.05 10.80
N LYS A 130 24.08 9.33 9.49
CA LYS A 130 25.32 9.37 8.69
C LYS A 130 26.27 10.46 9.20
N ALA A 131 25.77 11.67 9.44
CA ALA A 131 26.58 12.77 9.97
C ALA A 131 27.14 12.44 11.37
N SER A 132 26.31 11.91 12.28
CA SER A 132 26.74 11.49 13.61
C SER A 132 27.77 10.37 13.57
N MET A 133 27.67 9.42 12.63
CA MET A 133 28.69 8.38 12.46
C MET A 133 30.06 8.98 12.12
N HIS A 134 30.12 9.98 11.25
CA HIS A 134 31.38 10.64 10.89
C HIS A 134 32.04 11.39 12.06
N VAL A 135 31.25 11.88 13.01
CA VAL A 135 31.75 12.66 14.16
C VAL A 135 32.04 11.79 15.38
N ASN A 136 31.18 10.79 15.65
CA ASN A 136 31.14 10.10 16.95
C ASN A 136 31.53 8.62 16.92
N ALA A 137 31.70 8.00 15.74
CA ALA A 137 32.02 6.57 15.68
C ALA A 137 33.51 6.34 15.94
N VAL A 138 33.88 6.16 17.21
CA VAL A 138 35.25 5.86 17.62
C VAL A 138 35.38 4.37 17.93
N GLY A 139 36.24 3.68 17.18
CA GLY A 139 36.47 2.24 17.34
C GLY A 139 35.48 1.35 16.59
N GLY A 140 35.89 0.09 16.38
CA GLY A 140 35.20 -0.85 15.49
C GLY A 140 33.77 -1.23 15.92
N MET A 141 33.53 -1.37 17.23
CA MET A 141 32.21 -1.78 17.76
C MET A 141 31.14 -0.70 17.56
N GLN A 142 31.48 0.56 17.83
CA GLN A 142 30.55 1.68 17.61
C GLN A 142 30.25 1.86 16.12
N LEU A 143 31.27 1.78 15.27
CA LEU A 143 31.10 1.83 13.82
C LEU A 143 30.16 0.73 13.32
N TRP A 144 30.29 -0.49 13.84
CA TRP A 144 29.39 -1.60 13.51
C TRP A 144 27.94 -1.32 13.93
N GLN A 145 27.71 -0.82 15.15
CA GLN A 145 26.36 -0.46 15.62
C GLN A 145 25.71 0.63 14.75
N PHE A 146 26.47 1.65 14.34
CA PHE A 146 25.99 2.66 13.38
C PHE A 146 25.60 2.02 12.04
N ARG A 147 26.45 1.15 11.48
CA ARG A 147 26.16 0.45 10.22
C ARG A 147 24.89 -0.40 10.31
N VAL A 148 24.71 -1.15 11.39
CA VAL A 148 23.49 -1.96 11.62
C VAL A 148 22.25 -1.06 11.69
N THR A 149 22.34 0.06 12.41
CA THR A 149 21.22 0.99 12.57
C THR A 149 20.87 1.67 11.24
N MET A 150 21.87 2.13 10.50
CA MET A 150 21.69 2.70 9.16
C MET A 150 21.11 1.69 8.17
N ALA A 151 21.53 0.43 8.23
CA ALA A 151 20.96 -0.63 7.39
C ALA A 151 19.47 -0.86 7.70
N LYS A 152 19.07 -0.83 8.98
CA LYS A 152 17.66 -0.89 9.38
C LYS A 152 16.87 0.31 8.84
N THR A 153 17.37 1.53 9.01
CA THR A 153 16.73 2.74 8.47
C THR A 153 16.61 2.67 6.95
N ALA A 154 17.64 2.22 6.24
CA ALA A 154 17.61 2.08 4.79
C ALA A 154 16.58 1.04 4.33
N LYS A 155 16.40 -0.06 5.08
CA LYS A 155 15.33 -1.04 4.83
C LYS A 155 13.94 -0.43 5.01
N LEU A 156 13.76 0.41 6.05
CA LEU A 156 12.50 1.13 6.26
C LEU A 156 12.20 2.13 5.14
N ILE A 157 13.20 2.90 4.69
CA ILE A 157 13.07 3.83 3.54
C ILE A 157 12.55 3.10 2.31
N ARG A 158 13.15 1.95 1.95
CA ARG A 158 12.70 1.15 0.80
C ARG A 158 11.27 0.65 0.97
N ALA A 159 10.94 0.10 2.14
CA ALA A 159 9.59 -0.39 2.41
C ALA A 159 8.54 0.73 2.32
N THR A 160 8.82 1.90 2.90
CA THR A 160 7.92 3.07 2.82
C THR A 160 7.79 3.58 1.38
N ALA A 161 8.87 3.60 0.61
CA ALA A 161 8.86 3.99 -0.80
C ALA A 161 8.03 3.03 -1.67
N GLU A 162 8.13 1.72 -1.44
CA GLU A 162 7.32 0.72 -2.13
C GLU A 162 5.82 0.90 -1.86
N VAL A 163 5.44 1.19 -0.61
CA VAL A 163 4.04 1.47 -0.25
C VAL A 163 3.55 2.75 -0.93
N TYR A 164 4.37 3.81 -0.93
CA TYR A 164 4.06 5.05 -1.65
C TYR A 164 3.81 4.81 -3.15
N GLU A 165 4.73 4.13 -3.84
CA GLU A 165 4.62 3.87 -5.26
C GLU A 165 3.40 3.03 -5.61
N ARG A 166 3.03 2.08 -4.75
CA ARG A 166 1.79 1.30 -4.92
C ARG A 166 0.54 2.18 -4.86
N HIS A 167 0.45 3.09 -3.89
CA HIS A 167 -0.68 4.02 -3.84
C HIS A 167 -0.66 4.99 -5.03
N ARG A 168 0.52 5.47 -5.42
CA ARG A 168 0.67 6.36 -6.58
C ARG A 168 0.25 5.68 -7.89
N SER A 169 0.67 4.44 -8.13
CA SER A 169 0.30 3.72 -9.37
C SER A 169 -1.21 3.48 -9.46
N ALA A 170 -1.85 3.12 -8.34
CA ALA A 170 -3.31 3.02 -8.27
C ALA A 170 -4.00 4.38 -8.46
N LEU A 171 -3.41 5.49 -7.98
CA LEU A 171 -3.95 6.82 -8.24
C LEU A 171 -3.85 7.22 -9.71
N LEU A 172 -2.78 6.83 -10.41
CA LEU A 172 -2.64 7.08 -11.86
C LEU A 172 -3.77 6.38 -12.64
N THR A 173 -4.13 5.14 -12.28
CA THR A 173 -5.24 4.43 -12.95
C THR A 173 -6.60 5.04 -12.62
N LEU A 174 -6.73 5.68 -11.46
CA LEU A 174 -7.92 6.44 -11.05
C LEU A 174 -7.98 7.87 -11.63
N GLY A 175 -7.00 8.27 -12.46
CA GLY A 175 -7.01 9.56 -13.14
C GLY A 175 -6.13 10.65 -12.52
N LEU A 176 -5.23 10.31 -11.58
CA LEU A 176 -4.20 11.25 -11.13
C LEU A 176 -3.30 11.64 -12.33
N PRO A 177 -3.09 12.94 -12.59
CA PRO A 177 -2.19 13.36 -13.66
C PRO A 177 -0.76 12.93 -13.34
N ALA A 178 -0.05 12.38 -14.34
CA ALA A 178 1.32 11.89 -14.16
C ALA A 178 2.29 12.98 -13.65
N ASN A 179 2.03 14.24 -14.01
CA ASN A 179 2.82 15.42 -13.65
C ASN A 179 2.35 16.11 -12.36
N ASN A 180 1.57 15.45 -11.52
CA ASN A 180 1.09 16.04 -10.26
C ASN A 180 2.28 16.43 -9.36
N GLN A 181 2.40 17.72 -9.05
CA GLN A 181 3.49 18.26 -8.22
C GLN A 181 3.45 17.77 -6.76
N ALA A 182 2.27 17.43 -6.23
CA ALA A 182 2.11 16.99 -4.84
C ALA A 182 2.46 15.50 -4.64
N LEU A 183 2.33 14.68 -5.69
CA LEU A 183 2.59 13.23 -5.66
C LEU A 183 3.56 12.83 -6.78
N GLN A 184 4.80 13.28 -6.62
CA GLN A 184 5.86 13.07 -7.60
C GLN A 184 6.41 11.64 -7.58
N PRO A 185 6.79 11.09 -8.74
CA PRO A 185 7.44 9.79 -8.80
C PRO A 185 8.77 9.80 -8.02
N LEU A 186 9.05 8.74 -7.26
CA LEU A 186 10.31 8.60 -6.55
C LEU A 186 11.44 8.24 -7.53
N ARG A 187 12.48 9.07 -7.58
CA ARG A 187 13.73 8.76 -8.29
C ARG A 187 14.64 7.93 -7.39
N ARG A 188 15.41 7.00 -7.96
CA ARG A 188 16.40 6.18 -7.20
C ARG A 188 17.35 7.04 -6.35
N ALA A 189 17.72 8.22 -6.83
CA ALA A 189 18.56 9.17 -6.11
C ALA A 189 17.92 9.76 -4.83
N HIS A 190 16.59 9.77 -4.72
CA HIS A 190 15.87 10.16 -3.50
C HIS A 190 16.03 9.09 -2.41
N LEU A 191 16.12 7.81 -2.80
CA LEU A 191 16.17 6.68 -1.87
C LEU A 191 17.57 6.41 -1.29
N SER A 192 18.63 6.90 -1.95
CA SER A 192 20.01 6.84 -1.47
C SER A 192 20.40 8.01 -0.55
N GLY A 193 19.46 8.91 -0.25
CA GLY A 193 19.71 10.12 0.53
C GLY A 193 20.47 11.22 -0.22
N GLY A 194 20.68 11.07 -1.53
CA GLY A 194 21.43 12.01 -2.36
C GLY A 194 20.68 13.29 -2.74
N LEU A 195 19.35 13.24 -2.82
CA LEU A 195 18.51 14.39 -3.21
C LEU A 195 17.33 14.60 -2.24
N PRO A 196 16.88 15.84 -2.02
CA PRO A 196 15.68 16.12 -1.26
C PRO A 196 14.45 15.53 -1.97
N ILE A 197 13.53 14.97 -1.19
CA ILE A 197 12.18 14.67 -1.67
C ILE A 197 11.40 15.98 -1.59
N PHE A 198 11.17 16.61 -2.74
CA PHE A 198 10.36 17.81 -2.89
C PHE A 198 8.93 17.60 -2.38
#